data_AF-A0AAE6WTB4-F1
#
_entry.id   AF-A0AAE6WTB4-F1
#
_cell.length_a   1.000
_cell.length_b   1.000
_cell.length_c   1.000
_cell.angle_alpha   90.00
_cell.angle_beta   90.00
_cell.angle_gamma   90.00
#
_symmetry.space_group_name_H-M   'P 1'
#
loop_
_entity.id
_entity.type
_entity.pdbx_description
1 polymer ?
#
loop_
_entity_poly.entity_id
_entity_poly.type
_entity_poly.pdbx_seq_one_letter_code
_entity_poly.pdbx_strand_id
1 'polypeptide(L)'
;MSQLPKLGLLVLLVSMTSDTFAEDTQNLSRGELSAIIGVVNKYIYRGGEESDDPSVQFGLEYTYNSRIFLCYWGSTLNYDSSDANQDHGFEHDFYISYG
;
A
#
# COMPACT_ATOMS: atom_id res chain seq x y z
N MET A 1 8.41 13.42 -25.47
CA MET A 1 8.32 12.92 -24.08
C MET A 1 7.10 12.02 -23.99
N SER A 2 7.30 10.72 -23.78
CA SER A 2 6.24 9.72 -23.78
C SER A 2 5.30 9.95 -22.59
N GLN A 3 4.01 10.21 -22.85
CA GLN A 3 2.98 10.39 -21.81
C GLN A 3 2.38 9.05 -21.34
N LEU A 4 2.86 7.91 -21.88
CA LEU A 4 2.42 6.56 -21.51
C LEU A 4 2.44 6.28 -19.99
N PRO A 5 3.50 6.62 -19.22
CA PRO A 5 3.53 6.27 -17.79
C PRO A 5 2.47 7.03 -16.99
N LYS A 6 2.16 8.28 -17.38
CA LYS A 6 1.11 9.09 -16.74
C LYS A 6 -0.29 8.54 -17.04
N LEU A 7 -0.51 8.04 -18.26
CA LEU A 7 -1.76 7.40 -18.62
C LEU A 7 -1.94 6.06 -17.89
N GLY A 8 -0.85 5.30 -17.71
CA GLY A 8 -0.87 4.03 -16.97
C GLY A 8 -1.21 4.21 -15.48
N LEU A 9 -0.64 5.22 -14.83
CA LEU A 9 -0.95 5.53 -13.43
C LEU A 9 -2.41 5.96 -13.23
N LEU A 10 -2.97 6.72 -14.19
CA LEU A 10 -4.37 7.15 -14.16
C LEU A 10 -5.34 5.96 -14.32
N VAL A 11 -5.01 4.99 -15.16
CA VAL A 11 -5.82 3.78 -15.37
C VAL A 11 -5.85 2.90 -14.11
N LEU A 12 -4.72 2.77 -13.41
CA LEU A 12 -4.65 2.01 -12.15
C LEU A 12 -5.50 2.66 -11.03
N LEU A 13 -5.55 3.99 -10.98
CA LEU A 13 -6.31 4.72 -9.97
C LEU A 13 -7.83 4.61 -10.19
N VAL A 14 -8.27 4.58 -11.45
CA VAL A 14 -9.69 4.44 -11.83
C VAL A 14 -10.23 3.03 -11.55
N SER A 15 -9.38 1.99 -11.57
CA SER A 15 -9.82 0.61 -11.27
C SER A 15 -10.10 0.33 -9.78
N MET A 16 -9.83 1.27 -8.88
CA MET A 16 -10.06 1.10 -7.43
C MET A 16 -11.45 1.57 -6.96
N THR A 17 -12.37 1.88 -7.87
CA THR A 17 -13.77 2.16 -7.51
C THR A 17 -14.47 0.85 -7.13
N SER A 18 -14.49 0.52 -5.84
CA SER A 18 -15.28 -0.59 -5.31
C SER A 18 -16.78 -0.26 -5.42
N ASP A 19 -17.53 -1.08 -6.13
CA ASP A 19 -18.99 -1.07 -6.06
C ASP A 19 -19.42 -1.47 -4.64
N THR A 20 -20.22 -0.63 -3.97
CA THR A 20 -20.86 -1.00 -2.70
C THR A 20 -22.14 -1.78 -3.02
N PHE A 21 -22.08 -3.11 -2.90
CA PHE A 21 -23.25 -3.97 -3.01
C PHE A 21 -23.98 -4.04 -1.67
N ALA A 22 -25.30 -4.06 -1.68
CA ALA A 22 -26.09 -4.35 -0.50
C ALA A 22 -25.79 -5.79 -0.03
N GLU A 23 -25.35 -5.93 1.22
CA GLU A 23 -24.95 -7.20 1.82
C GLU A 23 -26.16 -8.10 2.09
N ASP A 24 -26.21 -9.27 1.44
CA ASP A 24 -27.14 -10.36 1.79
C ASP A 24 -26.48 -11.24 2.85
N THR A 25 -26.93 -11.11 4.09
CA THR A 25 -26.35 -11.74 5.28
C THR A 25 -26.62 -13.25 5.33
N GLN A 26 -25.94 -14.02 4.48
CA GLN A 26 -25.73 -15.46 4.67
C GLN A 26 -24.34 -15.64 5.32
N ASN A 27 -24.32 -15.41 6.64
CA ASN A 27 -23.13 -15.35 7.49
C ASN A 27 -22.35 -16.69 7.55
N LEU A 28 -21.38 -16.85 6.65
CA LEU A 28 -20.11 -17.46 7.00
C LEU A 28 -19.14 -16.30 7.17
N SER A 29 -18.77 -16.02 8.41
CA SER A 29 -17.76 -15.03 8.80
C SER A 29 -16.50 -15.24 7.94
N ARG A 30 -16.39 -14.57 6.80
CA ARG A 30 -15.19 -14.53 5.96
C ARG A 30 -14.51 -13.25 6.40
N GLY A 31 -13.29 -13.36 6.93
CA GLY A 31 -12.55 -12.22 7.46
C GLY A 31 -12.58 -11.00 6.53
N GLU A 32 -12.43 -9.81 7.11
CA GLU A 32 -12.51 -8.53 6.41
C GLU A 32 -11.19 -8.22 5.70
N LEU A 33 -11.25 -7.67 4.48
CA LEU A 33 -10.08 -7.18 3.74
C LEU A 33 -10.19 -5.68 3.56
N SER A 34 -9.18 -4.93 4.02
CA SER A 34 -9.10 -3.48 3.90
C SER A 34 -7.79 -3.06 3.23
N ALA A 35 -7.80 -1.91 2.57
CA ALA A 35 -6.62 -1.37 1.89
C ALA A 35 -6.53 0.15 2.04
N ILE A 36 -5.31 0.66 2.10
CA ILE A 36 -5.01 2.09 2.11
C ILE A 36 -3.99 2.42 1.03
N ILE A 37 -4.12 3.59 0.42
CA ILE A 37 -3.15 4.15 -0.52
C ILE A 37 -3.01 5.64 -0.24
N GLY A 38 -1.78 6.15 -0.32
CA GLY A 38 -1.49 7.54 -0.05
C GLY A 38 -0.21 8.02 -0.72
N VAL A 39 -0.07 9.34 -0.79
CA VAL A 39 1.16 9.99 -1.23
C VAL A 39 1.59 10.96 -0.14
N VAL A 40 2.85 10.89 0.27
CA VAL A 40 3.45 11.81 1.23
C VAL A 40 4.55 12.61 0.54
N ASN A 41 4.77 13.86 0.95
CA ASN A 41 5.86 14.67 0.40
C ASN A 41 7.24 14.28 0.95
N LYS A 42 7.26 13.60 2.09
CA LYS A 42 8.46 13.13 2.78
C LYS A 42 8.10 11.87 3.54
N TYR A 43 8.91 10.83 3.41
CA TYR A 43 8.71 9.57 4.12
C TYR A 43 9.75 9.42 5.23
N ILE A 44 9.24 9.37 6.47
CA ILE A 44 10.02 9.14 7.69
C ILE A 44 9.59 7.81 8.28
N TYR A 45 10.55 6.92 8.54
CA TYR A 45 10.28 5.64 9.18
C TYR A 45 11.17 5.39 10.38
N ARG A 46 10.56 5.06 11.52
CA ARG A 46 11.26 4.82 12.80
C ARG A 46 12.26 5.92 13.20
N GLY A 47 12.01 7.16 12.76
CA GLY A 47 12.87 8.32 13.01
C GLY A 47 13.97 8.57 11.97
N GLY A 48 14.16 7.67 11.00
CA GLY A 48 15.02 7.86 9.83
C GLY A 48 14.28 8.49 8.66
N GLU A 49 15.01 9.23 7.83
CA GLU A 49 14.51 9.71 6.54
C GLU A 49 14.69 8.62 5.49
N GLU A 50 13.57 8.12 4.97
CA GLU A 50 13.55 7.07 3.95
C GLU A 50 13.34 7.64 2.55
N SER A 51 12.75 8.83 2.45
CA SER A 51 12.67 9.59 1.21
C SER A 51 12.38 11.07 1.49
N ASP A 52 13.11 11.97 0.83
CA ASP A 52 12.87 13.40 0.81
C ASP A 52 12.02 13.88 -0.40
N ASP A 53 11.67 12.95 -1.28
CA ASP A 53 10.81 13.14 -2.45
C ASP A 53 9.39 12.58 -2.22
N PRO A 54 8.41 13.00 -3.06
CA PRO A 54 7.06 12.45 -3.01
C PRO A 54 7.06 10.92 -3.09
N SER A 55 6.55 10.28 -2.04
CA SER A 55 6.56 8.84 -1.86
C SER A 55 5.15 8.27 -1.87
N VAL A 56 4.93 7.26 -2.68
CA VAL A 56 3.66 6.51 -2.72
C VAL A 56 3.73 5.42 -1.65
N GLN A 57 2.65 5.29 -0.88
CA GLN A 57 2.49 4.28 0.17
C GLN A 57 1.23 3.48 -0.09
N PHE A 58 1.28 2.19 0.21
CA PHE A 58 0.10 1.34 0.25
C PHE A 58 0.13 0.40 1.45
N GLY A 59 -1.05 -0.02 1.88
CA GLY A 59 -1.25 -1.03 2.91
C GLY A 59 -2.43 -1.92 2.56
N LEU A 60 -2.32 -3.20 2.91
CA LEU A 60 -3.36 -4.21 2.78
C LEU A 60 -3.48 -4.94 4.10
N GLU A 61 -4.68 -5.02 4.68
CA GLU A 61 -4.93 -5.72 5.94
C GLU A 61 -6.05 -6.74 5.78
N TYR A 62 -5.85 -7.94 6.32
CA TYR A 62 -6.83 -9.00 6.43
C TYR A 62 -7.13 -9.31 7.90
N THR A 63 -8.37 -9.07 8.31
CA THR A 63 -8.88 -9.32 9.66
C THR A 63 -9.58 -10.67 9.70
N TYR A 64 -8.95 -11.66 10.30
CA TYR A 64 -9.57 -12.94 10.55
C TYR A 64 -10.50 -12.87 11.77
N ASN A 65 -11.63 -13.59 11.73
CA ASN A 65 -12.69 -13.48 12.77
C ASN A 65 -12.21 -13.83 14.19
N SER A 66 -11.06 -14.50 14.32
CA SER A 66 -10.42 -14.74 15.61
C SER A 66 -9.65 -13.54 16.14
N ARG A 67 -9.87 -12.33 15.61
CA ARG A 67 -9.16 -11.10 15.97
C ARG A 67 -7.67 -11.10 15.65
N ILE A 68 -7.28 -11.90 14.66
CA ILE A 68 -5.93 -11.91 14.10
C ILE A 68 -5.94 -10.99 12.88
N PHE A 69 -4.96 -10.11 12.78
CA PHE A 69 -4.79 -9.20 11.64
C PHE A 69 -3.49 -9.53 10.92
N LEU A 70 -3.56 -9.69 9.61
CA LEU A 70 -2.40 -9.85 8.73
C LEU A 70 -2.28 -8.58 7.90
N CYS A 71 -1.15 -7.89 7.96
CA CYS A 71 -0.95 -6.65 7.23
C CYS A 71 0.31 -6.71 6.36
N TYR A 72 0.21 -6.14 5.16
CA TYR A 72 1.31 -5.89 4.25
C TYR A 72 1.34 -4.40 3.93
N TRP A 73 2.50 -3.78 4.09
CA TRP A 73 2.68 -2.35 3.84
C TRP A 73 3.90 -2.14 2.95
N GLY A 74 3.91 -1.08 2.15
CA GLY A 74 5.11 -0.67 1.46
C GLY A 74 5.11 0.77 0.97
N SER A 75 6.30 1.26 0.64
CA SER A 75 6.51 2.60 0.10
C SER A 75 7.65 2.67 -0.91
N THR A 76 7.53 3.59 -1.86
CA THR A 76 8.64 3.99 -2.72
C THR A 76 9.71 4.74 -1.93
N LEU A 77 10.97 4.43 -2.18
CA LEU A 77 12.14 5.12 -1.63
C LEU A 77 12.82 5.95 -2.73
N ASN A 78 13.52 7.00 -2.32
CA ASN A 78 14.40 7.79 -3.21
C ASN A 78 15.82 7.19 -3.32
N TYR A 79 16.04 5.98 -2.77
CA TYR A 79 17.32 5.29 -2.86
C TYR A 79 17.16 3.77 -3.04
N ASP A 80 18.20 3.13 -3.59
CA ASP A 80 18.31 1.67 -3.65
C ASP A 80 19.77 1.22 -3.50
N SER A 81 20.09 0.62 -2.35
CA SER A 81 21.43 0.12 -2.03
C SER A 81 21.94 -1.01 -2.95
N SER A 82 21.06 -1.61 -3.75
CA SER A 82 21.40 -2.68 -4.70
C SER A 82 21.65 -2.19 -6.13
N ASP A 83 21.35 -0.91 -6.42
CA ASP A 83 21.63 -0.26 -7.70
C ASP A 83 22.89 0.62 -7.61
N ALA A 84 23.67 0.67 -8.69
CA ALA A 84 24.84 1.53 -8.79
C ALA A 84 24.47 3.02 -8.81
N ASN A 85 23.29 3.36 -9.33
CA ASN A 85 22.80 4.74 -9.36
C ASN A 85 22.09 5.13 -8.05
N GLN A 86 21.57 4.16 -7.28
CA GLN A 86 20.88 4.38 -5.99
C GLN A 86 19.74 5.41 -6.04
N ASP A 87 18.99 5.49 -7.14
CA ASP A 87 18.05 6.60 -7.37
C ASP A 87 16.57 6.26 -7.11
N HIS A 88 16.21 4.98 -6.90
CA HIS A 88 14.82 4.57 -6.69
C HIS A 88 14.72 3.19 -6.01
N GLY A 89 13.90 3.07 -4.97
CA GLY A 89 13.70 1.79 -4.27
C GLY A 89 12.25 1.53 -3.86
N PHE A 90 12.03 0.38 -3.25
CA PHE A 90 10.75 0.01 -2.66
C PHE A 90 10.98 -0.76 -1.36
N GLU A 91 10.49 -0.21 -0.25
CA GLU A 91 10.45 -0.90 1.04
C GLU A 91 9.09 -1.57 1.23
N HIS A 92 9.10 -2.74 1.87
CA HIS A 92 7.88 -3.38 2.33
C HIS A 92 8.07 -4.10 3.65
N ASP A 93 6.97 -4.24 4.40
CA ASP A 93 6.91 -4.94 5.68
C ASP A 93 5.68 -5.85 5.74
N PHE A 94 5.81 -6.95 6.47
CA PHE A 94 4.71 -7.83 6.84
C PHE A 94 4.51 -7.81 8.36
N TYR A 95 3.27 -7.69 8.79
CA TYR A 95 2.89 -7.63 10.19
C TYR A 95 1.81 -8.66 10.51
N ILE A 96 1.87 -9.19 11.72
CA ILE A 96 0.81 -10.01 12.31
C ILE A 96 0.50 -9.44 13.68
N SER A 97 -0.77 -9.22 13.98
CA SER A 97 -1.22 -8.72 15.28
C SER A 97 -2.47 -9.47 15.76
N TYR A 98 -2.80 -9.28 17.04
CA TYR A 98 -3.96 -9.90 17.70
C TYR A 98 -4.56 -8.93 18.73
N GLY A 99 -5.89 -8.82 18.81
CA GLY A 99 -6.59 -7.97 19.81
C GLY A 99 -8.10 -8.09 19.85
#